data_AF-A0AAE3H1U8-F1
#
_entry.id   AF-A0AAE3H1U8-F1
#
_cell.length_a   1.000
_cell.length_b   1.000
_cell.length_c   1.000
_cell.angle_alpha   90.00
_cell.angle_beta   90.00
_cell.angle_gamma   90.00
#
_symmetry.space_group_name_H-M   'P 1'
#
loop_
_entity.id
_entity.type
_entity.pdbx_description
1 polymer ?
#
loop_
_entity_poly.entity_id
_entity_poly.type
_entity_poly.pdbx_seq_one_letter_code
_entity_poly.pdbx_strand_id
1 'polypeptide(L)'
;LLPALGQARATARATACGSNLHQIAIGLTGYLDSQKNCLPQALGPLPGGGSAVIGALFAGKRGILPFYGLDTIGVLGRPLNPYVVDIELPSGADDSTTELPVFKSPVDKGATSTGVPIPGFDSTSSMYTFVGSSYVLNDHGVDGEKTATLVPRGPDGGGGPLPQIANPSRTWVVGTQTIYNYQEGGDRGMHWFNDKRQGSTEANLLFMDMHVKIRVLVPQGVENTTERYTFLT
;
A
#
# COMPACT_ATOMS: atom_id res chain seq x y z
N LEU A 1 32.31 -14.79 6.11
CA LEU A 1 31.45 -15.13 4.94
C LEU A 1 29.95 -15.05 5.25
N LEU A 2 29.49 -15.44 6.45
CA LEU A 2 28.04 -15.45 6.78
C LEU A 2 27.34 -14.07 6.85
N PRO A 3 27.96 -12.99 7.38
CA PRO A 3 27.27 -11.69 7.47
C PRO A 3 27.02 -11.02 6.11
N ALA A 4 27.98 -11.13 5.19
CA ALA A 4 27.89 -10.55 3.84
C ALA A 4 26.76 -11.17 3.02
N LEU A 5 26.53 -12.49 3.15
CA LEU A 5 25.44 -13.18 2.47
C LEU A 5 24.06 -12.73 2.97
N GLY A 6 23.92 -12.48 4.28
CA GLY A 6 22.68 -11.95 4.86
C GLY A 6 22.34 -10.57 4.31
N GLN A 7 23.32 -9.67 4.22
CA GLN A 7 23.15 -8.34 3.63
C GLN A 7 22.82 -8.42 2.14
N ALA A 8 23.51 -9.26 1.38
CA ALA A 8 23.22 -9.46 -0.04
C ALA A 8 21.78 -9.93 -0.28
N ARG A 9 21.27 -10.87 0.54
CA ARG A 9 19.88 -11.32 0.47
C ARG A 9 18.88 -10.22 0.80
N ALA A 10 19.15 -9.42 1.83
CA ALA A 10 18.28 -8.29 2.20
C ALA A 10 18.20 -7.26 1.08
N THR A 11 19.34 -6.89 0.49
CA THR A 11 19.40 -5.99 -0.67
C THR A 11 18.65 -6.57 -1.86
N ALA A 12 18.86 -7.84 -2.20
CA ALA A 12 18.18 -8.49 -3.32
C ALA A 12 16.64 -8.48 -3.17
N ARG A 13 16.13 -8.75 -1.96
CA ARG A 13 14.69 -8.67 -1.68
C ARG A 13 14.18 -7.23 -1.80
N ALA A 14 14.90 -6.24 -1.29
CA ALA A 14 14.53 -4.84 -1.45
C ALA A 14 14.51 -4.41 -2.94
N THR A 15 15.46 -4.87 -3.75
CA THR A 15 15.51 -4.64 -5.20
C THR A 15 14.32 -5.30 -5.90
N ALA A 16 14.01 -6.55 -5.58
CA ALA A 16 12.84 -7.25 -6.15
C ALA A 16 11.52 -6.53 -5.79
N CYS A 17 11.39 -6.02 -4.56
CA CYS A 17 10.26 -5.17 -4.17
C CYS A 17 10.18 -3.88 -5.01
N GLY A 18 11.33 -3.27 -5.34
CA GLY A 18 11.39 -2.11 -6.25
C GLY A 18 11.01 -2.46 -7.70
N SER A 19 11.38 -3.65 -8.19
CA SER A 19 10.95 -4.14 -9.50
C SER A 19 9.44 -4.34 -9.59
N ASN A 20 8.81 -4.87 -8.54
CA ASN A 20 7.35 -4.94 -8.44
C ASN A 20 6.71 -3.55 -8.51
N LEU A 21 7.26 -2.54 -7.82
CA LEU A 21 6.77 -1.16 -7.92
C LEU A 21 6.89 -0.58 -9.33
N HIS A 22 7.93 -0.92 -10.09
CA HIS A 22 8.02 -0.54 -11.50
C HIS A 22 6.93 -1.19 -12.36
N GLN A 23 6.59 -2.46 -12.13
CA GLN A 23 5.46 -3.11 -12.81
C GLN A 23 4.13 -2.42 -12.46
N ILE A 24 3.96 -2.09 -11.17
CA ILE A 24 2.80 -1.31 -10.69
C ILE A 24 2.77 0.07 -11.37
N ALA A 25 3.91 0.74 -11.56
CA ALA A 25 3.99 2.04 -12.23
C ALA A 25 3.54 1.98 -13.70
N ILE A 26 3.92 0.92 -14.42
CA ILE A 26 3.48 0.70 -15.80
C ILE A 26 1.95 0.56 -15.85
N GLY A 27 1.37 -0.29 -14.99
CA GLY A 27 -0.08 -0.45 -14.93
C GLY A 27 -0.80 0.82 -14.47
N LEU A 28 -0.24 1.55 -13.50
CA LEU A 28 -0.79 2.81 -13.01
C LEU A 28 -0.82 3.88 -14.11
N THR A 29 0.19 3.92 -14.98
CA THR A 29 0.22 4.84 -16.12
C THR A 29 -0.95 4.55 -17.07
N GLY A 30 -1.19 3.28 -17.43
CA GLY A 30 -2.35 2.90 -18.25
C GLY A 30 -3.69 3.15 -17.55
N TYR A 31 -3.77 2.95 -16.24
CA TYR A 31 -4.95 3.27 -15.45
C TYR A 31 -5.27 4.77 -15.51
N LEU A 32 -4.29 5.64 -15.24
CA LEU A 32 -4.46 7.09 -15.20
C LEU A 32 -4.92 7.66 -16.55
N ASP A 33 -4.39 7.13 -17.66
CA ASP A 33 -4.77 7.50 -19.02
C ASP A 33 -6.26 7.18 -19.30
N SER A 34 -6.73 6.01 -18.85
CA SER A 34 -8.13 5.59 -19.06
C SER A 34 -9.14 6.18 -18.07
N GLN A 35 -8.72 6.54 -16.86
CA GLN A 35 -9.60 6.91 -15.74
C GLN A 35 -9.60 8.40 -15.41
N LYS A 36 -9.34 9.27 -16.39
CA LYS A 36 -9.43 10.75 -16.26
C LYS A 36 -8.63 11.30 -15.07
N ASN A 37 -7.42 10.81 -14.86
CA ASN A 37 -6.56 11.19 -13.72
C ASN A 37 -7.14 10.86 -12.34
N CYS A 38 -8.03 9.87 -12.21
CA CYS A 38 -8.35 9.28 -10.90
C CYS A 38 -7.33 8.21 -10.55
N LEU A 39 -6.93 8.11 -9.28
CA LEU A 39 -6.18 6.93 -8.81
C LEU A 39 -7.09 5.69 -8.76
N PRO A 40 -6.51 4.47 -8.64
CA PRO A 40 -7.26 3.26 -8.42
C PRO A 40 -8.04 3.31 -7.09
N GLN A 41 -9.36 3.47 -7.18
CA GLN A 41 -10.25 3.70 -6.05
C GLN A 41 -11.37 2.66 -6.06
N ALA A 42 -11.56 1.96 -4.95
CA ALA A 42 -12.66 1.02 -4.77
C ALA A 42 -13.42 1.34 -3.49
N LEU A 43 -14.75 1.29 -3.59
CA LEU A 43 -15.63 1.46 -2.45
C LEU A 43 -15.67 0.15 -1.64
N GLY A 44 -15.52 0.28 -0.33
CA GLY A 44 -15.71 -0.80 0.62
C GLY A 44 -16.73 -0.41 1.70
N PRO A 45 -17.41 -1.38 2.32
CA PRO A 45 -18.37 -1.13 3.39
C PRO A 45 -17.68 -0.63 4.67
N LEU A 46 -18.27 0.36 5.33
CA LEU A 46 -17.78 0.85 6.62
C LEU A 46 -18.43 0.07 7.79
N PRO A 47 -17.71 -0.18 8.90
CA PRO A 47 -18.27 -0.89 10.07
C PRO A 47 -19.54 -0.26 10.67
N GLY A 48 -19.75 1.05 10.50
CA GLY A 48 -20.93 1.79 10.96
C GLY A 48 -22.07 1.91 9.94
N GLY A 49 -21.96 1.23 8.79
CA GLY A 49 -22.86 1.40 7.64
C GLY A 49 -22.36 2.43 6.62
N GLY A 50 -22.90 2.33 5.40
CA GLY A 50 -22.43 3.10 4.25
C GLY A 50 -21.17 2.51 3.61
N SER A 51 -20.57 3.27 2.69
CA SER A 51 -19.37 2.88 1.96
C SER A 51 -18.45 4.08 1.78
N ALA A 52 -17.14 3.83 1.73
CA ALA A 52 -16.16 4.85 1.35
C ALA A 52 -15.05 4.22 0.51
N VAL A 53 -14.23 5.06 -0.13
CA VAL A 53 -13.02 4.57 -0.79
C VAL A 53 -12.05 4.02 0.24
N ILE A 54 -11.59 2.79 0.02
CA ILE A 54 -10.65 2.10 0.90
C ILE A 54 -9.31 1.97 0.17
N GLY A 55 -8.28 2.68 0.63
CA GLY A 55 -6.97 2.69 -0.02
C GLY A 55 -6.35 1.29 -0.19
N ALA A 56 -6.62 0.36 0.74
CA ALA A 56 -6.13 -1.02 0.67
C ALA A 56 -6.78 -1.87 -0.45
N LEU A 57 -7.89 -1.41 -1.06
CA LEU A 57 -8.56 -2.09 -2.17
C LEU A 57 -8.08 -1.63 -3.56
N PHE A 58 -7.08 -0.75 -3.65
CA PHE A 58 -6.60 -0.23 -4.93
C PHE A 58 -6.10 -1.33 -5.89
N ALA A 59 -5.50 -2.40 -5.35
CA ALA A 59 -4.88 -3.50 -6.08
C ALA A 59 -4.70 -4.73 -5.16
N GLY A 60 -4.19 -5.85 -5.70
CA GLY A 60 -3.83 -7.04 -4.93
C GLY A 60 -4.91 -8.13 -4.93
N LYS A 61 -4.83 -9.05 -3.98
CA LYS A 61 -5.77 -10.17 -3.85
C LYS A 61 -6.77 -9.96 -2.73
N ARG A 62 -7.73 -10.88 -2.58
CA ARG A 62 -8.59 -10.92 -1.40
C ARG A 62 -7.76 -11.13 -0.12
N GLY A 63 -7.96 -10.28 0.88
CA GLY A 63 -7.37 -10.38 2.21
C GLY A 63 -8.21 -11.25 3.15
N ILE A 64 -7.92 -11.18 4.44
CA ILE A 64 -8.66 -11.91 5.49
C ILE A 64 -9.29 -10.99 6.54
N LEU A 65 -8.98 -9.69 6.53
CA LEU A 65 -9.52 -8.74 7.51
C LEU A 65 -11.03 -8.52 7.26
N PRO A 66 -11.93 -8.77 8.23
CA PRO A 66 -13.38 -8.85 8.00
C PRO A 66 -14.08 -7.47 8.02
N PHE A 67 -13.40 -6.44 7.53
CA PHE A 67 -13.92 -5.07 7.45
C PHE A 67 -13.47 -4.43 6.14
N TYR A 68 -14.15 -3.35 5.75
CA TYR A 68 -13.82 -2.57 4.55
C TYR A 68 -13.91 -3.37 3.25
N GLY A 69 -14.52 -4.55 3.28
CA GLY A 69 -14.62 -5.46 2.15
C GLY A 69 -13.32 -6.17 1.81
N LEU A 70 -12.30 -6.16 2.68
CA LEU A 70 -10.99 -6.74 2.38
C LEU A 70 -11.04 -8.27 2.23
N ASP A 71 -11.96 -8.93 2.94
CA ASP A 71 -12.21 -10.38 2.92
C ASP A 71 -13.28 -10.84 1.91
N THR A 72 -13.95 -9.90 1.24
CA THR A 72 -15.08 -10.17 0.35
C THR A 72 -14.87 -9.63 -1.06
N ILE A 73 -14.17 -8.51 -1.22
CA ILE A 73 -13.83 -7.91 -2.51
C ILE A 73 -12.56 -8.57 -3.06
N GLY A 74 -12.78 -9.31 -4.14
CA GLY A 74 -11.79 -10.10 -4.83
C GLY A 74 -10.87 -9.34 -5.79
N VAL A 75 -10.05 -10.09 -6.55
CA VAL A 75 -9.08 -9.58 -7.53
C VAL A 75 -9.73 -8.72 -8.63
N LEU A 76 -10.95 -9.03 -9.07
CA LEU A 76 -11.66 -8.22 -10.07
C LEU A 76 -12.19 -6.90 -9.51
N GLY A 77 -12.50 -6.86 -8.21
CA GLY A 77 -12.99 -5.65 -7.55
C GLY A 77 -11.90 -4.63 -7.23
N ARG A 78 -10.64 -4.95 -7.53
CA ARG A 78 -9.46 -4.14 -7.21
C ARG A 78 -8.95 -3.44 -8.48
N PRO A 79 -9.17 -2.12 -8.64
CA PRO A 79 -9.20 -1.46 -9.95
C PRO A 79 -7.88 -1.50 -10.74
N LEU A 80 -6.74 -1.57 -10.05
CA LEU A 80 -5.44 -1.57 -10.73
C LEU A 80 -5.06 -2.93 -11.32
N ASN A 81 -5.65 -4.03 -10.84
CA ASN A 81 -5.22 -5.38 -11.23
C ASN A 81 -5.24 -5.62 -12.74
N PRO A 82 -6.31 -5.27 -13.50
CA PRO A 82 -6.37 -5.50 -14.94
C PRO A 82 -5.30 -4.76 -15.76
N TYR A 83 -4.62 -3.78 -15.17
CA TYR A 83 -3.56 -3.01 -15.83
C TYR A 83 -2.16 -3.52 -15.50
N VAL A 84 -2.01 -4.37 -14.48
CA VAL A 84 -0.70 -4.84 -13.99
C VAL A 84 -0.45 -6.29 -14.36
N VAL A 85 -1.49 -7.14 -14.38
CA VAL A 85 -1.33 -8.59 -14.56
C VAL A 85 -1.84 -9.04 -15.92
N ASP A 86 -1.12 -10.01 -16.51
CA ASP A 86 -1.45 -10.63 -17.79
C ASP A 86 -2.02 -12.04 -17.57
N ILE A 87 -3.08 -12.12 -16.77
CA ILE A 87 -3.84 -13.35 -16.53
C ILE A 87 -5.33 -13.03 -16.59
N GLU A 88 -6.14 -14.03 -16.94
CA GLU A 88 -7.58 -13.92 -16.78
C GLU A 88 -7.93 -13.92 -15.29
N LEU A 89 -8.57 -12.84 -14.83
CA LEU A 89 -8.93 -12.68 -13.43
C LEU A 89 -10.28 -13.37 -13.16
N PRO A 90 -10.33 -14.35 -12.25
CA PRO A 90 -11.57 -15.08 -11.97
C PRO A 90 -12.61 -14.18 -11.28
N SER A 91 -13.88 -14.49 -11.51
CA SER A 91 -15.02 -13.80 -10.91
C SER A 91 -15.68 -14.61 -9.79
N GLY A 92 -16.21 -13.93 -8.77
CA GLY A 92 -17.06 -14.55 -7.75
C GLY A 92 -16.29 -15.35 -6.69
N ALA A 93 -16.90 -16.42 -6.16
CA ALA A 93 -16.34 -17.19 -5.04
C ALA A 93 -14.95 -17.81 -5.35
N ASP A 94 -14.67 -18.06 -6.63
CA ASP A 94 -13.50 -18.77 -7.12
C ASP A 94 -12.18 -17.98 -6.95
N ASP A 95 -12.26 -16.68 -6.65
CA ASP A 95 -11.06 -15.85 -6.57
C ASP A 95 -10.34 -15.87 -5.20
N SER A 96 -10.91 -16.55 -4.19
CA SER A 96 -10.39 -16.61 -2.81
C SER A 96 -8.95 -17.14 -2.69
N THR A 97 -8.53 -17.94 -3.67
CA THR A 97 -7.19 -18.55 -3.74
C THR A 97 -6.30 -17.90 -4.79
N THR A 98 -6.79 -16.87 -5.49
CA THR A 98 -6.02 -16.23 -6.57
C THR A 98 -4.89 -15.41 -5.97
N GLU A 99 -3.68 -15.71 -6.44
CA GLU A 99 -2.46 -15.06 -6.01
C GLU A 99 -1.98 -14.11 -7.10
N LEU A 100 -1.61 -12.89 -6.73
CA LEU A 100 -1.04 -11.89 -7.64
C LEU A 100 0.35 -11.50 -7.11
N PRO A 101 1.42 -12.26 -7.45
CA PRO A 101 2.74 -12.12 -6.84
C PRO A 101 3.38 -10.74 -6.96
N VAL A 102 3.02 -9.95 -7.98
CA VAL A 102 3.48 -8.56 -8.16
C VAL A 102 3.09 -7.67 -6.96
N PHE A 103 1.97 -7.94 -6.29
CA PHE A 103 1.52 -7.20 -5.10
C PHE A 103 2.04 -7.79 -3.79
N LYS A 104 2.83 -8.88 -3.84
CA LYS A 104 3.49 -9.50 -2.70
C LYS A 104 4.95 -9.06 -2.62
N SER A 105 5.27 -8.23 -1.65
CA SER A 105 6.65 -7.81 -1.42
C SER A 105 7.47 -8.94 -0.80
N PRO A 106 8.66 -9.27 -1.32
CA PRO A 106 9.54 -10.30 -0.74
C PRO A 106 10.16 -9.88 0.60
N VAL A 107 9.98 -8.63 1.02
CA VAL A 107 10.37 -8.16 2.36
C VAL A 107 9.18 -8.08 3.33
N ASP A 108 7.96 -8.37 2.91
CA ASP A 108 6.78 -8.35 3.78
C ASP A 108 6.97 -9.34 4.95
N LYS A 109 6.93 -8.80 6.17
CA LYS A 109 6.98 -9.54 7.44
C LYS A 109 5.74 -9.28 8.30
N GLY A 110 4.73 -8.62 7.74
CA GLY A 110 3.52 -8.25 8.46
C GLY A 110 3.72 -7.13 9.49
N ALA A 111 2.95 -7.18 10.56
CA ALA A 111 2.89 -6.15 11.60
C ALA A 111 2.72 -6.82 12.97
N THR A 112 3.44 -6.35 13.98
CA THR A 112 3.23 -6.80 15.36
C THR A 112 2.06 -6.08 16.04
N SER A 113 1.64 -4.96 15.47
CA SER A 113 0.44 -4.21 15.88
C SER A 113 -0.25 -3.67 14.62
N THR A 114 -1.33 -4.31 14.19
CA THR A 114 -2.08 -3.91 12.99
C THR A 114 -2.92 -2.64 13.21
N GLY A 115 -3.14 -2.25 14.47
CA GLY A 115 -4.11 -1.24 14.86
C GLY A 115 -5.55 -1.75 14.95
N VAL A 116 -5.80 -3.04 14.69
CA VAL A 116 -7.12 -3.67 14.83
C VAL A 116 -7.21 -4.35 16.20
N PRO A 117 -8.02 -3.84 17.15
CA PRO A 117 -8.07 -4.36 18.52
C PRO A 117 -8.97 -5.60 18.65
N ILE A 118 -8.81 -6.57 17.73
CA ILE A 118 -9.61 -7.81 17.69
C ILE A 118 -8.65 -8.99 17.78
N PRO A 119 -8.84 -9.92 18.74
CA PRO A 119 -8.00 -11.09 18.88
C PRO A 119 -7.88 -11.88 17.57
N GLY A 120 -6.65 -12.16 17.14
CA GLY A 120 -6.37 -12.87 15.90
C GLY A 120 -6.20 -11.96 14.68
N PHE A 121 -6.48 -10.67 14.81
CA PHE A 121 -6.18 -9.64 13.81
C PHE A 121 -5.27 -8.53 14.35
N ASP A 122 -4.89 -8.58 15.62
CA ASP A 122 -4.01 -7.61 16.30
C ASP A 122 -2.56 -7.65 15.79
N SER A 123 -2.15 -8.77 15.19
CA SER A 123 -0.88 -8.93 14.50
C SER A 123 -1.05 -9.74 13.21
N THR A 124 -0.07 -9.66 12.31
CA THR A 124 -0.01 -10.51 11.12
C THR A 124 1.43 -10.78 10.73
N SER A 125 1.68 -11.93 10.10
CA SER A 125 2.99 -12.27 9.50
C SER A 125 3.13 -11.81 8.05
N SER A 126 2.05 -11.34 7.42
CA SER A 126 2.07 -10.79 6.06
C SER A 126 0.91 -9.83 5.84
N MET A 127 1.23 -8.61 5.43
CA MET A 127 0.20 -7.65 5.02
C MET A 127 -0.50 -8.08 3.72
N TYR A 128 0.23 -8.74 2.82
CA TYR A 128 -0.35 -9.30 1.61
C TYR A 128 -1.46 -10.33 1.88
N THR A 129 -1.29 -11.23 2.85
CA THR A 129 -2.39 -12.11 3.27
C THR A 129 -3.46 -11.35 4.05
N PHE A 130 -3.06 -10.40 4.90
CA PHE A 130 -3.96 -9.69 5.80
C PHE A 130 -4.95 -8.77 5.08
N VAL A 131 -4.45 -7.82 4.29
CA VAL A 131 -5.27 -6.81 3.57
C VAL A 131 -5.34 -7.05 2.06
N GLY A 132 -4.54 -7.99 1.53
CA GLY A 132 -4.53 -8.32 0.10
C GLY A 132 -3.37 -7.75 -0.70
N SER A 133 -2.54 -6.88 -0.11
CA SER A 133 -1.37 -6.28 -0.77
C SER A 133 -0.28 -5.94 0.25
N SER A 134 0.98 -6.19 -0.10
CA SER A 134 2.13 -5.66 0.67
C SER A 134 2.38 -4.17 0.39
N TYR A 135 1.64 -3.60 -0.56
CA TYR A 135 1.72 -2.22 -0.98
C TYR A 135 0.45 -1.46 -0.60
N VAL A 136 0.55 -0.14 -0.54
CA VAL A 136 -0.52 0.77 -0.14
C VAL A 136 -0.51 1.99 -1.05
N LEU A 137 -1.69 2.53 -1.31
CA LEU A 137 -1.88 3.78 -2.03
C LEU A 137 -1.73 4.96 -1.06
N ASN A 138 -1.19 6.10 -1.52
CA ASN A 138 -1.22 7.35 -0.75
C ASN A 138 -2.64 7.95 -0.80
N ASP A 139 -3.53 7.46 0.05
CA ASP A 139 -4.92 7.93 0.15
C ASP A 139 -5.16 8.86 1.34
N HIS A 140 -4.29 8.82 2.36
CA HIS A 140 -4.35 9.72 3.52
C HIS A 140 -2.96 10.00 4.12
N GLY A 141 -2.90 11.03 4.97
CA GLY A 141 -1.70 11.40 5.73
C GLY A 141 -1.39 10.45 6.88
N VAL A 142 -0.17 10.54 7.42
CA VAL A 142 0.28 9.79 8.61
C VAL A 142 -0.50 10.19 9.86
N ASP A 143 -1.05 11.39 9.90
CA ASP A 143 -1.93 11.88 10.96
C ASP A 143 -3.31 11.22 10.97
N GLY A 144 -3.61 10.37 9.98
CA GLY A 144 -4.79 9.51 9.94
C GLY A 144 -5.74 9.83 8.80
N GLU A 145 -6.84 9.08 8.76
CA GLU A 145 -7.77 9.04 7.64
C GLU A 145 -8.55 10.34 7.37
N LYS A 146 -8.53 11.30 8.31
CA LYS A 146 -9.20 12.60 8.14
C LYS A 146 -8.47 13.51 7.16
N THR A 147 -7.18 13.25 6.93
CA THR A 147 -6.32 14.06 6.06
C THR A 147 -6.16 13.32 4.73
N ALA A 148 -7.11 13.53 3.82
CA ALA A 148 -7.05 12.97 2.48
C ALA A 148 -5.84 13.51 1.70
N THR A 149 -5.25 12.67 0.85
CA THR A 149 -4.08 13.02 0.03
C THR A 149 -4.38 12.89 -1.45
N LEU A 150 -3.82 11.90 -2.17
CA LEU A 150 -4.04 11.73 -3.60
C LEU A 150 -5.41 11.14 -3.93
N VAL A 151 -6.15 10.67 -2.93
CA VAL A 151 -7.52 10.21 -3.06
C VAL A 151 -8.42 11.19 -2.28
N PRO A 152 -8.98 12.21 -2.94
CA PRO A 152 -9.91 13.12 -2.28
C PRO A 152 -11.11 12.36 -1.73
N ARG A 153 -11.59 12.76 -0.56
CA ARG A 153 -12.82 12.20 0.04
C ARG A 153 -14.00 13.13 -0.29
N GLY A 154 -14.96 12.59 -1.03
CA GLY A 154 -16.24 13.26 -1.31
C GLY A 154 -17.17 13.29 -0.09
N PRO A 155 -18.23 14.12 -0.12
CA PRO A 155 -19.20 14.22 0.99
C PRO A 155 -19.90 12.89 1.34
N ASP A 156 -19.97 11.97 0.39
CA ASP A 156 -20.57 10.64 0.47
C ASP A 156 -19.55 9.52 0.73
N GLY A 157 -18.29 9.87 1.03
CA GLY A 157 -17.19 8.91 1.14
C GLY A 157 -16.66 8.43 -0.21
N GLY A 158 -17.18 8.97 -1.32
CA GLY A 158 -16.68 8.74 -2.66
C GLY A 158 -15.24 9.24 -2.83
N GLY A 159 -14.62 8.83 -3.93
CA GLY A 159 -13.32 9.32 -4.32
C GLY A 159 -13.41 10.48 -5.31
N GLY A 160 -12.32 10.78 -6.00
CA GLY A 160 -12.29 11.83 -7.00
C GLY A 160 -11.02 11.87 -7.83
N PRO A 161 -10.95 12.81 -8.80
CA PRO A 161 -9.74 13.06 -9.57
C PRO A 161 -8.57 13.42 -8.66
N LEU A 162 -7.35 13.11 -9.12
CA LEU A 162 -6.13 13.56 -8.45
C LEU A 162 -6.19 15.09 -8.21
N PRO A 163 -5.85 15.56 -7.00
CA PRO A 163 -5.65 16.98 -6.76
C PRO A 163 -4.43 17.49 -7.55
N GLN A 164 -4.25 18.81 -7.59
CA GLN A 164 -3.05 19.40 -8.17
C GLN A 164 -1.83 19.01 -7.32
N ILE A 165 -0.81 18.45 -7.95
CA ILE A 165 0.41 17.99 -7.28
C ILE A 165 1.53 18.98 -7.54
N ALA A 166 2.01 19.65 -6.48
CA ALA A 166 3.05 20.66 -6.59
C ALA A 166 4.43 20.08 -6.96
N ASN A 167 4.76 18.88 -6.47
CA ASN A 167 6.06 18.25 -6.71
C ASN A 167 5.95 16.74 -6.96
N PRO A 168 5.68 16.31 -8.21
CA PRO A 168 5.49 14.90 -8.54
C PRO A 168 6.67 13.98 -8.18
N SER A 169 7.90 14.48 -8.18
CA SER A 169 9.10 13.70 -7.83
C SER A 169 9.34 13.57 -6.31
N ARG A 170 8.52 14.25 -5.50
CA ARG A 170 8.49 14.10 -4.03
C ARG A 170 7.19 13.50 -3.53
N THR A 171 6.10 13.61 -4.26
CA THR A 171 4.82 13.01 -3.87
C THR A 171 4.82 11.53 -4.22
N TRP A 172 4.81 10.67 -3.21
CA TRP A 172 4.73 9.23 -3.40
C TRP A 172 3.27 8.83 -3.66
N VAL A 173 3.05 7.79 -4.48
CA VAL A 173 1.71 7.32 -4.87
C VAL A 173 1.44 5.89 -4.41
N VAL A 174 2.41 4.99 -4.53
CA VAL A 174 2.31 3.62 -4.00
C VAL A 174 3.57 3.31 -3.19
N GLY A 175 3.40 2.78 -2.00
CA GLY A 175 4.51 2.44 -1.11
C GLY A 175 4.37 1.03 -0.56
N THR A 176 5.43 0.47 -0.01
CA THR A 176 5.28 -0.67 0.92
C THR A 176 4.50 -0.23 2.15
N GLN A 177 3.68 -1.10 2.74
CA GLN A 177 2.85 -0.79 3.93
C GLN A 177 3.63 -0.14 5.08
N THR A 178 4.94 -0.41 5.18
CA THR A 178 5.85 0.23 6.13
C THR A 178 5.84 1.76 6.11
N ILE A 179 5.39 2.41 5.04
CA ILE A 179 5.24 3.87 4.96
C ILE A 179 4.27 4.43 6.02
N TYR A 180 3.29 3.62 6.45
CA TYR A 180 2.34 3.94 7.52
C TYR A 180 2.71 3.29 8.86
N ASN A 181 3.97 2.92 9.08
CA ASN A 181 4.38 2.28 10.34
C ASN A 181 4.08 3.16 11.57
N TYR A 182 4.24 4.48 11.41
CA TYR A 182 4.06 5.45 12.48
C TYR A 182 2.77 6.27 12.40
N GLN A 183 1.77 5.73 11.70
CA GLN A 183 0.46 6.38 11.58
C GLN A 183 -0.12 6.69 12.97
N GLU A 184 -0.64 7.91 13.13
CA GLU A 184 -1.21 8.46 14.37
C GLU A 184 -0.24 8.39 15.57
N GLY A 185 1.06 8.35 15.29
CA GLY A 185 2.13 8.32 16.29
C GLY A 185 2.37 6.95 16.93
N GLY A 186 1.63 5.91 16.53
CA GLY A 186 1.86 4.53 16.98
C GLY A 186 3.11 3.91 16.36
N ASP A 187 3.48 2.70 16.76
CA ASP A 187 4.45 1.86 16.03
C ASP A 187 3.76 0.53 15.70
N ARG A 188 3.50 0.30 14.41
CA ARG A 188 2.85 -0.93 13.92
C ARG A 188 3.81 -2.13 13.85
N GLY A 189 5.10 -1.92 14.12
CA GLY A 189 6.13 -2.96 14.09
C GLY A 189 6.41 -3.55 12.70
N MET A 190 6.14 -2.78 11.65
CA MET A 190 6.39 -3.15 10.26
C MET A 190 7.87 -2.94 9.87
N HIS A 191 8.79 -3.57 10.60
CA HIS A 191 10.24 -3.43 10.40
C HIS A 191 10.80 -4.36 9.31
N TRP A 192 10.26 -4.27 8.09
CA TRP A 192 10.47 -5.27 7.03
C TRP A 192 11.91 -5.38 6.51
N PHE A 193 12.59 -4.25 6.40
CA PHE A 193 13.89 -4.17 5.73
C PHE A 193 15.08 -4.38 6.68
N ASN A 194 14.92 -4.07 7.97
CA ASN A 194 15.99 -4.16 8.94
C ASN A 194 15.47 -4.38 10.37
N ASP A 195 15.48 -5.64 10.81
CA ASP A 195 15.03 -6.02 12.16
C ASP A 195 15.99 -5.56 13.26
N LYS A 196 17.21 -5.14 12.90
CA LYS A 196 18.28 -4.86 13.86
C LYS A 196 18.46 -3.38 14.18
N ARG A 197 17.75 -2.49 13.50
CA ARG A 197 17.91 -1.04 13.65
C ARG A 197 16.64 -0.47 14.29
N GLN A 198 16.62 -0.53 15.61
CA GLN A 198 15.60 0.15 16.42
C GLN A 198 15.53 1.63 16.00
N GLY A 199 14.32 2.13 15.75
CA GLY A 199 14.09 3.53 15.36
C GLY A 199 14.34 3.87 13.89
N SER A 200 14.54 2.90 13.00
CA SER A 200 14.57 3.17 11.55
C SER A 200 13.65 2.21 10.79
N THR A 201 12.48 2.68 10.41
CA THR A 201 11.65 1.98 9.42
C THR A 201 12.04 2.46 8.03
N GLU A 202 11.97 1.58 7.04
CA GLU A 202 12.27 1.90 5.65
C GLU A 202 11.07 1.51 4.78
N ALA A 203 10.88 2.22 3.66
CA ALA A 203 9.87 1.91 2.66
C ALA A 203 10.47 1.95 1.25
N ASN A 204 9.91 1.14 0.36
CA ASN A 204 10.08 1.35 -1.07
C ASN A 204 8.89 2.16 -1.58
N LEU A 205 9.15 3.19 -2.37
CA LEU A 205 8.16 4.18 -2.81
C LEU A 205 8.20 4.34 -4.32
N LEU A 206 7.04 4.29 -4.95
CA LEU A 206 6.75 4.78 -6.29
C LEU A 206 6.25 6.23 -6.18
N PHE A 207 6.81 7.12 -6.99
CA PHE A 207 6.46 8.54 -7.03
C PHE A 207 5.51 8.86 -8.18
N MET A 208 4.88 10.03 -8.13
CA MET A 208 3.87 10.45 -9.12
C MET A 208 4.45 10.65 -10.54
N ASP A 209 5.72 10.99 -10.66
CA ASP A 209 6.46 10.99 -11.93
C ASP A 209 6.96 9.58 -12.35
N MET A 210 6.46 8.54 -11.69
CA MET A 210 6.69 7.11 -11.96
C MET A 210 8.10 6.58 -11.68
N HIS A 211 8.98 7.36 -11.04
CA HIS A 211 10.25 6.82 -10.56
C HIS A 211 10.07 6.05 -9.24
N VAL A 212 10.96 5.10 -8.96
CA VAL A 212 10.96 4.29 -7.73
C VAL A 212 12.21 4.61 -6.92
N LYS A 213 12.04 4.80 -5.61
CA LYS A 213 13.14 4.79 -4.63
C LYS A 213 13.00 3.62 -3.69
N ILE A 214 14.11 2.95 -3.41
CA ILE A 214 14.17 1.82 -2.49
C ILE A 214 14.76 2.25 -1.15
N ARG A 215 14.27 1.65 -0.06
CA ARG A 215 14.77 1.83 1.31
C ARG A 215 14.83 3.31 1.73
N VAL A 216 13.79 4.07 1.42
CA VAL A 216 13.59 5.42 1.91
C VAL A 216 13.30 5.35 3.41
N LEU A 217 13.98 6.17 4.21
CA LEU A 217 13.76 6.22 5.66
C LEU A 217 12.35 6.76 5.95
N VAL A 218 11.61 6.05 6.78
CA VAL A 218 10.34 6.49 7.37
C VAL A 218 10.65 7.00 8.78
N PRO A 219 10.56 8.31 9.03
CA PRO A 219 10.87 8.89 10.34
C PRO A 219 9.83 8.45 11.37
N GLN A 220 10.26 8.34 12.63
CA GLN A 220 9.36 8.07 13.73
C GLN A 220 8.47 9.28 14.00
N GLY A 221 7.19 9.04 14.24
CA GLY A 221 6.19 10.07 14.52
C GLY A 221 5.34 10.44 13.31
N VAL A 222 4.57 11.51 13.45
CA VAL A 222 3.60 11.97 12.45
C VAL A 222 4.25 13.05 11.58
N GLU A 223 4.90 12.61 10.50
CA GLU A 223 5.59 13.50 9.56
C GLU A 223 5.08 13.30 8.11
N ASN A 224 4.17 14.18 7.68
CA ASN A 224 3.59 14.13 6.34
C ASN A 224 4.53 14.61 5.23
N THR A 225 5.61 15.33 5.56
CA THR A 225 6.58 15.83 4.59
C THR A 225 7.98 15.74 5.17
N THR A 226 8.84 14.98 4.50
CA THR A 226 10.27 14.87 4.80
C THR A 226 11.07 15.54 3.67
N GLU A 227 12.39 15.67 3.82
CA GLU A 227 13.25 16.09 2.71
C GLU A 227 13.09 15.20 1.45
N ARG A 228 12.79 13.91 1.65
CA ARG A 228 12.84 12.88 0.59
C ARG A 228 11.51 12.65 -0.11
N TYR A 229 10.40 12.88 0.57
CA TYR A 229 9.05 12.63 0.05
C TYR A 229 7.99 13.41 0.82
N THR A 230 6.78 13.48 0.27
CA THR A 230 5.59 14.03 0.92
C THR A 230 4.38 13.16 0.64
N PHE A 231 3.48 13.07 1.62
CA PHE A 231 2.14 12.53 1.46
C PHE A 231 1.22 13.56 0.78
N LEU A 232 1.52 14.84 0.93
CA LEU A 232 0.66 15.94 0.55
C LEU A 232 0.79 16.27 -0.95
N THR A 233 -0.19 17.01 -1.45
CA THR A 233 -0.38 17.35 -2.87
C THR A 233 -0.10 18.81 -3.12
#